data_AF-A0A9N9NH53-F1
#
_entry.id   AF-A0A9N9NH53-F1
#
_cell.length_a   1.000
_cell.length_b   1.000
_cell.length_c   1.000
_cell.angle_alpha   90.00
_cell.angle_beta   90.00
_cell.angle_gamma   90.00
#
_symmetry.space_group_name_H-M   'P 1'
#
loop_
_entity.id
_entity.type
_entity.pdbx_description
1 polymer ?
#
loop_
_entity_poly.entity_id
_entity_poly.type
_entity_poly.pdbx_seq_one_letter_code
_entity_poly.pdbx_strand_id
1 'polypeptide(L)'
;MLPNNPIIINVVNRIVDKIGGKKSFISAHARLGDGYYAKNQDKIVQEHIKRIQEDFKDNNIGNNKNYLLPVIFLATDVNRNDTSLKPFFQAFPRVYMLDDFADLLEPLKFLKNPNDGMIMYEYLTPLVDLLVISRAGAGIGAGIAGGLGVD
;
A
#
# COMPACT_ATOMS: atom_id res chain seq x y z
N MET A 1 3.66 0.73 24.06
CA MET A 1 4.09 1.42 22.82
C MET A 1 3.00 1.27 21.77
N LEU A 2 2.60 2.37 21.12
CA LEU A 2 1.53 2.43 20.11
C LEU A 2 1.60 1.35 18.99
N PRO A 3 2.76 0.97 18.41
CA PRO A 3 2.78 -0.05 17.36
C PRO A 3 2.41 -1.47 17.82
N ASN A 4 2.42 -1.76 19.13
CA ASN A 4 2.04 -3.07 19.67
C ASN A 4 0.63 -3.05 20.29
N ASN A 5 -0.27 -2.22 19.77
CA ASN A 5 -1.67 -2.22 20.17
C ASN A 5 -2.40 -3.39 19.47
N PRO A 6 -3.09 -4.28 20.20
CA PRO A 6 -3.72 -5.47 19.62
C PRO A 6 -4.82 -5.14 18.61
N ILE A 7 -5.50 -4.00 18.75
CA ILE A 7 -6.52 -3.55 17.79
C ILE A 7 -5.85 -3.18 16.46
N ILE A 8 -4.77 -2.40 16.50
CA ILE A 8 -4.01 -2.03 15.29
C ILE A 8 -3.46 -3.28 14.59
N ILE A 9 -2.82 -4.19 15.35
CA ILE A 9 -2.25 -5.42 14.79
C ILE A 9 -3.34 -6.32 14.18
N ASN A 10 -4.51 -6.43 14.81
CA ASN A 10 -5.63 -7.19 14.27
C ASN A 10 -6.16 -6.59 12.96
N VAL A 11 -6.30 -5.26 12.88
CA VAL A 11 -6.70 -4.56 11.64
C VAL A 11 -5.70 -4.86 10.52
N VAL A 12 -4.39 -4.68 10.79
CA VAL A 12 -3.33 -4.95 9.82
C VAL A 12 -3.36 -6.41 9.35
N ASN A 13 -3.47 -7.37 10.27
CA ASN A 13 -3.50 -8.78 9.90
C ASN A 13 -4.73 -9.11 9.03
N ARG A 14 -5.92 -8.60 9.36
CA ARG A 14 -7.14 -8.82 8.57
C ARG A 14 -7.03 -8.24 7.15
N ILE A 15 -6.41 -7.07 7.00
CA ILE A 15 -6.14 -6.48 5.68
C ILE A 15 -5.18 -7.38 4.90
N VAL A 16 -4.05 -7.77 5.51
CA VAL A 16 -3.04 -8.64 4.90
C VAL A 16 -3.63 -9.99 4.48
N ASP A 17 -4.48 -10.59 5.30
CA ASP A 17 -5.16 -11.85 4.98
C ASP A 17 -6.11 -11.68 3.79
N LYS A 18 -6.83 -10.56 3.69
CA LYS A 18 -7.74 -10.26 2.55
C LYS A 18 -7.00 -10.11 1.22
N ILE A 19 -5.75 -9.65 1.22
CA ILE A 19 -4.92 -9.48 0.02
C ILE A 19 -4.04 -10.71 -0.30
N GLY A 20 -4.20 -11.82 0.45
CA GLY A 20 -3.57 -13.10 0.15
C GLY A 20 -2.52 -13.56 1.17
N GLY A 21 -2.31 -12.82 2.25
CA GLY A 21 -1.38 -13.14 3.32
C GLY A 21 -0.04 -12.41 3.23
N LYS A 22 0.85 -12.70 4.19
CA LYS A 22 2.18 -12.08 4.21
C LYS A 22 2.99 -12.54 3.00
N LYS A 23 3.80 -11.63 2.44
CA LYS A 23 4.67 -11.88 1.28
C LYS A 23 3.95 -12.27 -0.03
N SER A 24 2.62 -12.23 -0.10
CA SER A 24 1.84 -12.60 -1.30
C SER A 24 1.55 -11.43 -2.25
N PHE A 25 1.95 -10.22 -1.88
CA PHE A 25 1.65 -8.98 -2.58
C PHE A 25 2.87 -8.06 -2.60
N ILE A 26 2.82 -7.07 -3.49
CA ILE A 26 3.81 -6.00 -3.61
C ILE A 26 3.24 -4.75 -2.98
N SER A 27 4.06 -4.01 -2.25
CA SER A 27 3.68 -2.68 -1.78
C SER A 27 4.15 -1.61 -2.76
N ALA A 28 3.28 -0.66 -3.06
CA ALA A 28 3.63 0.60 -3.71
C ALA A 28 3.25 1.76 -2.78
N HIS A 29 4.15 2.70 -2.53
CA HIS A 29 3.85 3.91 -1.77
C HIS A 29 3.98 5.14 -2.67
N ALA A 30 2.84 5.70 -3.09
CA ALA A 30 2.75 6.85 -3.98
C ALA A 30 2.10 8.02 -3.25
N ARG A 31 2.91 8.97 -2.78
CA ARG A 31 2.41 10.25 -2.26
C ARG A 31 2.05 11.18 -3.42
N LEU A 32 0.84 11.74 -3.39
CA LEU A 32 0.19 12.47 -4.49
C LEU A 32 -0.58 13.72 -4.03
N GLY A 33 -0.87 13.88 -2.74
CA GLY A 33 -1.87 14.84 -2.26
C GLY A 33 -1.39 16.28 -2.05
N ASP A 34 -0.09 16.53 -1.85
CA ASP A 34 0.39 17.86 -1.42
C ASP A 34 1.57 18.44 -2.22
N GLY A 35 1.67 19.79 -2.22
CA GLY A 35 2.84 20.55 -2.66
C GLY A 35 3.45 20.12 -3.99
N TYR A 36 4.67 19.60 -3.94
CA TYR A 36 5.39 19.06 -5.10
C TYR A 36 4.65 17.85 -5.70
N TYR A 37 4.13 16.96 -4.87
CA TYR A 37 3.50 15.71 -5.29
C TYR A 37 2.20 15.97 -6.06
N ALA A 38 1.35 16.86 -5.55
CA ALA A 38 0.12 17.28 -6.23
C ALA A 38 0.38 17.88 -7.63
N LYS A 39 1.51 18.54 -7.84
CA LYS A 39 1.90 19.11 -9.14
C LYS A 39 2.53 18.09 -10.10
N ASN A 40 2.93 16.92 -9.61
CA ASN A 40 3.68 15.92 -10.36
C ASN A 40 3.01 14.54 -10.33
N GLN A 41 1.70 14.48 -10.05
CA GLN A 41 0.96 13.22 -9.88
C GLN A 41 1.14 12.27 -11.06
N ASP A 42 0.96 12.76 -12.29
CA ASP A 42 1.14 11.96 -13.51
C ASP A 42 2.53 11.33 -13.59
N LYS A 43 3.58 12.13 -13.35
CA LYS A 43 4.97 11.66 -13.38
C LYS A 43 5.19 10.57 -12.32
N ILE A 44 4.75 10.81 -11.09
CA ILE A 44 4.92 9.89 -9.96
C ILE A 44 4.20 8.57 -10.25
N VAL A 45 2.96 8.63 -10.73
CA VAL A 45 2.14 7.45 -11.08
C VAL A 45 2.82 6.64 -12.17
N GLN A 46 3.25 7.29 -13.27
CA GLN A 46 3.91 6.61 -14.38
C GLN A 46 5.25 5.99 -13.96
N GLU A 47 6.03 6.64 -13.11
CA GLU A 47 7.30 6.10 -12.58
C GLU A 47 7.07 4.83 -11.76
N HIS A 48 6.03 4.78 -10.92
CA HIS A 48 5.71 3.57 -10.17
C HIS A 48 5.20 2.45 -11.07
N ILE A 49 4.32 2.75 -12.02
CA ILE A 49 3.83 1.76 -12.99
C ILE A 49 5.01 1.14 -13.75
N LYS A 50 5.90 2.00 -14.27
CA LYS A 50 7.10 1.56 -14.98
C LYS A 50 7.98 0.68 -14.10
N ARG A 51 8.26 1.09 -12.86
CA ARG A 51 9.12 0.33 -11.94
C ARG A 51 8.52 -1.02 -11.56
N ILE A 52 7.22 -1.09 -11.28
CA ILE A 52 6.52 -2.37 -11.05
C ILE A 52 6.64 -3.23 -12.31
N GLN A 53 6.37 -2.69 -13.50
CA GLN A 53 6.52 -3.45 -14.73
C GLN A 53 7.96 -3.94 -14.95
N GLU A 54 8.98 -3.17 -14.59
CA GLU A 54 10.39 -3.55 -14.69
C GLU A 54 10.77 -4.64 -13.69
N ASP A 55 10.34 -4.52 -12.43
CA ASP A 55 10.60 -5.52 -11.38
C ASP A 55 9.89 -6.86 -11.68
N PHE A 56 8.79 -6.83 -12.45
CA PHE A 56 8.01 -8.01 -12.86
C PHE A 56 8.12 -8.34 -14.36
N LYS A 57 9.05 -7.71 -15.10
CA LYS A 57 9.43 -8.16 -16.45
C LYS A 57 10.15 -9.48 -16.27
N ASP A 58 9.49 -10.57 -16.68
CA ASP A 58 10.08 -11.92 -16.64
C ASP A 58 11.50 -11.91 -17.24
N ASN A 59 12.45 -12.53 -16.53
CA ASN A 59 13.58 -13.21 -17.16
C ASN A 59 13.00 -14.31 -18.05
N ASN A 60 12.57 -13.95 -19.25
CA ASN A 60 12.02 -14.84 -20.27
C ASN A 60 13.07 -15.91 -20.66
N ILE A 61 13.15 -17.01 -19.92
CA ILE A 61 13.63 -18.31 -20.41
C ILE A 61 12.79 -19.41 -19.75
N GLY A 62 11.88 -20.02 -20.51
CA GLY A 62 11.30 -21.32 -20.18
C GLY A 62 9.78 -21.37 -20.15
N ASN A 63 9.21 -21.46 -21.35
CA ASN A 63 7.87 -21.93 -21.69
C ASN A 63 7.11 -22.67 -20.58
N ASN A 64 5.90 -22.17 -20.29
CA ASN A 64 4.80 -22.80 -19.55
C ASN A 64 4.70 -22.47 -18.04
N LYS A 65 4.41 -21.20 -17.71
CA LYS A 65 3.90 -20.82 -16.38
C LYS A 65 2.68 -19.91 -16.53
N ASN A 66 1.60 -20.26 -15.85
CA ASN A 66 0.47 -19.36 -15.62
C ASN A 66 1.00 -18.05 -15.01
N TYR A 67 0.91 -16.95 -15.75
CA TYR A 67 1.30 -15.63 -15.25
C TYR A 67 0.40 -15.27 -14.06
N LEU A 68 0.93 -15.41 -12.84
CA LEU A 68 0.24 -14.91 -11.66
C LEU A 68 0.32 -13.39 -11.70
N LEU A 69 -0.80 -12.74 -12.02
CA LEU A 69 -0.91 -11.28 -11.98
C LEU A 69 -0.61 -10.79 -10.55
N PRO A 70 0.31 -9.84 -10.38
CA PRO A 70 0.71 -9.36 -9.06
C PRO A 70 -0.47 -8.76 -8.31
N VAL A 71 -0.57 -9.05 -7.01
CA VAL A 71 -1.41 -8.27 -6.09
C VAL A 71 -0.60 -7.08 -5.63
N ILE A 72 -1.17 -5.89 -5.72
CA ILE A 72 -0.54 -4.64 -5.29
C ILE A 72 -1.36 -4.05 -4.16
N PHE A 73 -0.68 -3.71 -3.07
CA PHE A 73 -1.21 -2.78 -2.07
C PHE A 73 -0.58 -1.40 -2.29
N LEU A 74 -1.41 -0.42 -2.67
CA LEU A 74 -1.02 0.96 -2.93
C LEU A 74 -1.34 1.82 -1.70
N ALA A 75 -0.30 2.21 -0.96
CA ALA A 75 -0.36 3.24 0.07
C ALA A 75 -0.27 4.62 -0.60
N THR A 76 -1.23 5.50 -0.32
CA THR A 76 -1.31 6.85 -0.92
C THR A 76 -2.18 7.77 -0.07
N ASP A 77 -1.96 9.07 -0.20
CA ASP A 77 -2.68 10.14 0.50
C ASP A 77 -3.85 10.73 -0.32
N VAL A 78 -4.17 10.13 -1.48
CA VAL A 78 -5.38 10.46 -2.27
C VAL A 78 -6.40 9.32 -2.22
N ASN A 79 -7.67 9.65 -2.43
CA ASN A 79 -8.74 8.67 -2.42
C ASN A 79 -8.65 7.73 -3.63
N ARG A 80 -9.18 6.51 -3.49
CA ARG A 80 -9.27 5.52 -4.59
C ARG A 80 -9.90 6.06 -5.88
N ASN A 81 -10.85 6.98 -5.79
CA ASN A 81 -11.52 7.56 -6.96
C ASN A 81 -10.77 8.75 -7.58
N ASP A 82 -9.61 9.14 -7.03
CA ASP A 82 -8.79 10.20 -7.57
C ASP A 82 -8.36 9.88 -9.02
N THR A 83 -8.52 10.85 -9.91
CA THR A 83 -8.26 10.67 -11.34
C THR A 83 -6.80 10.34 -11.65
N SER A 84 -5.86 10.78 -10.80
CA SER A 84 -4.44 10.48 -10.93
C SER A 84 -4.14 8.98 -10.83
N LEU A 85 -5.01 8.20 -10.17
CA LEU A 85 -4.84 6.75 -10.01
C LEU A 85 -5.41 5.92 -11.17
N LYS A 86 -6.17 6.53 -12.09
CA LYS A 86 -6.75 5.81 -13.24
C LYS A 86 -5.70 4.99 -14.04
N PRO A 87 -4.52 5.52 -14.35
CA PRO A 87 -3.49 4.75 -15.05
C PRO A 87 -3.02 3.53 -14.25
N PHE A 88 -2.96 3.63 -12.92
CA PHE A 88 -2.58 2.53 -12.04
C PHE A 88 -3.56 1.35 -12.14
N PHE A 89 -4.86 1.63 -12.06
CA PHE A 89 -5.91 0.61 -12.16
C PHE A 89 -6.05 0.03 -13.57
N GLN A 90 -5.71 0.81 -14.60
CA GLN A 90 -5.64 0.32 -15.98
C GLN A 90 -4.44 -0.61 -16.20
N ALA A 91 -3.29 -0.29 -15.59
CA ALA A 91 -2.06 -1.07 -15.73
C ALA A 91 -2.10 -2.38 -14.93
N PHE A 92 -2.74 -2.39 -13.77
CA PHE A 92 -2.76 -3.54 -12.87
C PHE A 92 -4.19 -3.90 -12.43
N PRO A 93 -4.65 -5.14 -12.67
CA PRO A 93 -6.03 -5.53 -12.38
C PRO A 93 -6.32 -5.81 -10.90
N ARG A 94 -5.29 -5.89 -10.04
CA ARG A 94 -5.41 -6.27 -8.61
C ARG A 94 -4.71 -5.25 -7.71
N VAL A 95 -5.27 -4.05 -7.63
CA VAL A 95 -4.78 -2.97 -6.76
C VAL A 95 -5.75 -2.74 -5.61
N TYR A 96 -5.24 -2.88 -4.40
CA TYR A 96 -5.91 -2.59 -3.14
C TYR A 96 -5.28 -1.35 -2.50
N MET A 97 -6.09 -0.55 -1.84
CA MET A 97 -5.71 0.62 -1.05
C MET A 97 -6.33 0.49 0.34
N LEU A 98 -5.87 1.31 1.28
CA LEU A 98 -6.49 1.35 2.61
C LEU A 98 -7.99 1.69 2.55
N ASP A 99 -8.39 2.51 1.58
CA ASP A 99 -9.78 2.85 1.26
C ASP A 99 -10.68 1.63 0.99
N ASP A 100 -10.13 0.54 0.42
CA ASP A 100 -10.89 -0.68 0.14
C ASP A 100 -11.25 -1.48 1.39
N PHE A 101 -10.69 -1.09 2.54
CA PHE A 101 -10.84 -1.78 3.82
C PHE A 101 -11.41 -0.86 4.91
N ALA A 102 -12.16 0.19 4.52
CA ALA A 102 -12.72 1.16 5.46
C ALA A 102 -13.51 0.51 6.62
N ASP A 103 -14.22 -0.60 6.36
CA ASP A 103 -14.93 -1.40 7.37
C ASP A 103 -13.99 -2.02 8.41
N LEU A 104 -12.78 -2.43 7.99
CA LEU A 104 -11.75 -2.98 8.88
C LEU A 104 -11.11 -1.89 9.73
N LEU A 105 -11.15 -0.63 9.31
CA LEU A 105 -10.59 0.51 10.06
C LEU A 105 -11.52 1.04 11.15
N GLU A 106 -12.82 0.69 11.13
CA GLU A 106 -13.81 1.15 12.11
C GLU A 106 -13.35 1.06 13.58
N PRO A 107 -12.70 -0.03 14.05
CA PRO A 107 -12.23 -0.10 15.43
C PRO A 107 -11.24 1.01 15.83
N LEU A 108 -10.49 1.55 14.87
CA LEU A 108 -9.51 2.61 15.11
C LEU A 108 -10.18 3.94 15.46
N LYS A 109 -11.43 4.16 15.02
CA LYS A 109 -12.20 5.40 15.31
C LYS A 109 -12.50 5.58 16.80
N PHE A 110 -12.42 4.50 17.56
CA PHE A 110 -12.68 4.51 19.00
C PHE A 110 -11.39 4.58 19.84
N LEU A 111 -10.22 4.48 19.22
CA LEU A 111 -8.95 4.58 19.92
C LEU A 111 -8.66 6.04 20.29
N LYS A 112 -8.46 6.26 21.59
CA LYS A 112 -8.12 7.55 22.16
C LYS A 112 -6.75 7.51 22.81
N ASN A 113 -6.02 8.62 22.72
CA ASN A 113 -4.82 8.81 23.52
C ASN A 113 -5.25 8.81 25.01
N PRO A 114 -4.72 7.92 25.85
CA PRO A 114 -5.14 7.83 27.25
C PRO A 114 -4.78 9.07 28.07
N ASN A 115 -3.85 9.90 27.61
CA ASN A 115 -3.39 11.07 28.36
C ASN A 115 -4.31 12.29 28.22
N ASP A 116 -4.91 12.49 27.03
CA ASP A 116 -5.70 13.69 26.70
C ASP A 116 -7.07 13.39 26.07
N GLY A 117 -7.38 12.11 25.82
CA GLY A 117 -8.64 11.68 25.22
C GLY A 117 -8.77 11.93 23.71
N MET A 118 -7.71 12.42 23.03
CA MET A 118 -7.73 12.72 21.60
C MET A 118 -8.02 11.45 20.78
N ILE A 119 -8.99 11.53 19.85
CA ILE A 119 -9.27 10.45 18.90
C ILE A 119 -8.06 10.31 17.97
N MET A 120 -7.49 9.11 17.93
CA MET A 120 -6.22 8.88 17.23
C MET A 120 -6.38 8.46 15.76
N TYR A 121 -7.62 8.31 15.28
CA TYR A 121 -7.93 7.72 13.98
C TYR A 121 -7.06 8.26 12.83
N GLU A 122 -7.01 9.58 12.66
CA GLU A 122 -6.24 10.22 11.57
C GLU A 122 -4.73 9.99 11.68
N TYR A 123 -4.20 9.80 12.89
CA TYR A 123 -2.79 9.49 13.14
C TYR A 123 -2.48 8.00 12.98
N LEU A 124 -3.46 7.13 13.22
CA LEU A 124 -3.32 5.68 13.12
C LEU A 124 -3.48 5.18 11.69
N THR A 125 -4.27 5.84 10.85
CA THR A 125 -4.49 5.44 9.45
C THR A 125 -3.16 5.37 8.67
N PRO A 126 -2.27 6.39 8.65
CA PRO A 126 -0.96 6.29 8.00
C PRO A 126 -0.05 5.23 8.61
N LEU A 127 -0.16 4.99 9.93
CA LEU A 127 0.61 3.93 10.61
C LEU A 127 0.14 2.54 10.16
N VAL A 128 -1.16 2.32 10.02
CA VAL A 128 -1.72 1.07 9.50
C VAL A 128 -1.24 0.84 8.07
N ASP A 129 -1.25 1.88 7.24
CA ASP A 129 -0.76 1.83 5.86
C ASP A 129 0.70 1.34 5.82
N LEU A 130 1.58 1.96 6.64
CA LEU A 130 2.98 1.56 6.81
C LEU A 130 3.13 0.11 7.29
N LEU A 131 2.30 -0.31 8.25
CA LEU A 131 2.34 -1.65 8.79
C LEU A 131 1.85 -2.70 7.79
N VAL A 132 0.87 -2.38 6.92
CA VAL A 132 0.44 -3.28 5.85
C VAL A 132 1.56 -3.44 4.83
N ILE A 133 2.15 -2.35 4.31
CA ILE A 133 3.24 -2.45 3.33
C ILE A 133 4.47 -3.18 3.89
N SER A 134 4.73 -3.11 5.20
CA SER A 134 5.82 -3.86 5.87
C SER A 134 5.67 -5.38 5.79
N ARG A 135 4.51 -5.90 5.36
CA ARG A 135 4.22 -7.34 5.21
C ARG A 135 4.26 -7.82 3.77
N ALA A 136 4.56 -6.93 2.82
CA ALA A 136 4.72 -7.26 1.41
C ALA A 136 5.94 -8.16 1.18
N GLY A 137 5.96 -8.86 0.05
CA GLY A 137 7.10 -9.68 -0.37
C GLY A 137 8.19 -8.85 -1.06
N ALA A 138 7.79 -7.76 -1.70
CA ALA A 138 8.62 -6.77 -2.36
C ALA A 138 7.96 -5.38 -2.26
N GLY A 139 8.73 -4.30 -2.40
CA GLY A 139 8.20 -2.94 -2.24
C GLY A 139 8.86 -1.88 -3.11
N ILE A 140 8.05 -0.89 -3.51
CA ILE A 140 8.43 0.29 -4.32
C ILE A 140 7.85 1.54 -3.64
N GLY A 141 8.60 2.65 -3.58
CA GLY A 141 8.07 3.91 -3.07
C GLY A 141 8.75 5.15 -3.64
N ALA A 142 8.01 6.26 -3.71
CA ALA A 142 8.59 7.58 -3.96
C ALA A 142 9.46 8.00 -2.76
N GLY A 143 10.78 8.05 -2.97
CA GLY A 143 11.74 8.54 -1.96
C GLY A 143 12.39 7.47 -1.07
N ILE A 144 12.10 6.17 -1.30
CA ILE A 144 12.84 5.07 -0.67
C ILE A 144 13.67 4.40 -1.77
N ALA A 145 14.95 4.76 -1.84
CA ALA A 145 15.95 3.94 -2.51
C ALA A 145 16.06 2.64 -1.71
N GLY A 146 15.55 1.54 -2.27
CA GLY A 146 15.57 0.26 -1.60
C GLY A 146 14.56 -0.68 -2.21
N GLY A 147 14.95 -1.32 -3.32
CA GLY A 147 14.53 -2.70 -3.47
C GLY A 147 15.03 -3.43 -2.23
N LEU A 148 14.13 -3.92 -1.39
CA LEU A 148 14.51 -4.89 -0.38
C LEU A 148 14.77 -6.18 -1.16
N GLY A 149 16.02 -6.32 -1.58
CA GLY A 149 16.60 -7.61 -1.89
C GLY A 149 16.31 -8.54 -0.73
N VAL A 150 15.75 -9.69 -1.07
CA VAL A 150 15.62 -10.83 -0.20
C VAL A 150 17.02 -11.39 0.03
N ASP A 151 17.50 -11.28 1.26
CA ASP A 151 18.49 -12.22 1.82
C ASP A 151 17.72 -13.39 2.48
#